data_AF-C3ZW16-F1
#
_entry.id   AF-C3ZW16-F1
#
_cell.length_a   1.000
_cell.length_b   1.000
_cell.length_c   1.000
_cell.angle_alpha   90.00
_cell.angle_beta   90.00
_cell.angle_gamma   90.00
#
_symmetry.space_group_name_H-M   'P 1'
#
loop_
_entity.id
_entity.type
_entity.pdbx_description
1 polymer ?
#
loop_
_entity_poly.entity_id
_entity_poly.type
_entity_poly.pdbx_seq_one_letter_code
_entity_poly.pdbx_strand_id
1 'polypeptide(L)'
;MLLFRRQVAREEVRPILVSNAVPLCSWQYERMFNTTRIPGVETDSLRHWDDSKHVVVYHSGRYFKLPVYFLGQLIRPCEIQAQIEKILLDKSEPAFGEAHLAAMTAGERVPWAKARQKFFSKGVNKSSLDTIEQAAFFVTLDEEEADYDTDGDNTMVSSYAESLLHGKTYDRWFDKSFTLVVYKNGRIGLNGEHSWADAPIIGHLWEHTMYWDGKGIGYGEDKNTLGEASLPLSPPLRLKWDISEECNEVIECSWSRRMRCHMQLMAFKHYGKDVCKKCRISPNAWIQMALQMAYFRHYGKDVCKKCRISPDAWIQMALQMAYFRLMAFKHYGKDVCKKCHISPDAWIQIVLHLQMAYFRDQNKFALTYEASMTRLFREGRTETVRSCTMDSCNFVRAMEDPTKTNEDRIKLLRQAAVTHQNSYRNCMTGTGIDRHLFTLYVVSKYLKEDSKFLGKVLSEPWRLSTSQTPHQQTNLLDLRKHPEYISGGGGFGPVADDGYGVSYIIAGENAIMFHISSKHSCNHTSSRRFMKNIEKALLDMRAMFDNTDKK
;
A
#
# COMPACT_ATOMS: atom_id res chain seq x y z
N MET A 1 -14.11 10.26 -5.66
CA MET A 1 -13.25 9.89 -6.83
C MET A 1 -13.52 10.71 -8.09
N LEU A 2 -14.67 10.60 -8.78
CA LEU A 2 -14.89 11.28 -10.08
C LEU A 2 -14.70 12.82 -10.06
N LEU A 3 -15.03 13.49 -8.94
CA LEU A 3 -14.75 14.92 -8.76
C LEU A 3 -13.24 15.24 -8.76
N PHE A 4 -12.41 14.38 -8.17
CA PHE A 4 -10.95 14.53 -8.18
C PHE A 4 -10.40 14.32 -9.60
N ARG A 5 -10.91 13.32 -10.33
CA ARG A 5 -10.60 13.11 -11.76
C ARG A 5 -10.86 14.37 -12.59
N ARG A 6 -12.00 15.05 -12.34
CA ARG A 6 -12.34 16.31 -13.01
C ARG A 6 -11.36 17.44 -12.66
N GLN A 7 -10.90 17.53 -11.42
CA GLN A 7 -9.89 18.52 -11.02
C GLN A 7 -8.52 18.24 -11.67
N VAL A 8 -8.08 16.98 -11.71
CA VAL A 8 -6.83 16.57 -12.38
C VAL A 8 -6.89 16.93 -13.86
N ALA A 9 -7.97 16.55 -14.55
CA ALA A 9 -8.16 16.83 -15.98
C ALA A 9 -8.35 18.33 -16.33
N ARG A 10 -8.49 19.20 -15.33
CA ARG A 10 -8.56 20.66 -15.49
C ARG A 10 -7.36 21.39 -14.88
N GLU A 11 -6.36 20.65 -14.40
CA GLU A 11 -5.19 21.18 -13.68
C GLU A 11 -5.55 22.03 -12.43
N GLU A 12 -6.75 21.83 -11.87
CA GLU A 12 -7.24 22.53 -10.67
C GLU A 12 -6.59 22.01 -9.36
N VAL A 13 -5.88 20.87 -9.42
CA VAL A 13 -5.21 20.25 -8.26
C VAL A 13 -3.94 21.00 -7.89
N ARG A 14 -3.92 21.64 -6.72
CA ARG A 14 -2.75 22.38 -6.23
C ARG A 14 -1.53 21.45 -6.04
N PRO A 15 -0.33 21.84 -6.50
CA PRO A 15 0.91 21.11 -6.22
C PRO A 15 1.16 20.94 -4.72
N ILE A 16 1.68 19.78 -4.33
CA ILE A 16 2.15 19.54 -2.96
C ILE A 16 3.49 20.27 -2.78
N LEU A 17 3.58 21.11 -1.75
CA LEU A 17 4.78 21.89 -1.44
C LEU A 17 5.52 21.30 -0.23
N VAL A 18 6.82 21.05 -0.35
CA VAL A 18 7.69 20.79 0.81
C VAL A 18 7.94 22.11 1.54
N SER A 19 7.71 22.11 2.85
CA SER A 19 7.88 23.28 3.74
C SER A 19 7.12 24.53 3.26
N ASN A 20 6.01 24.35 2.54
CA ASN A 20 5.24 25.43 1.87
C ASN A 20 6.04 26.28 0.87
N ALA A 21 7.20 25.80 0.39
CA ALA A 21 8.11 26.58 -0.44
C ALA A 21 8.51 25.88 -1.76
N VAL A 22 8.82 24.57 -1.72
CA VAL A 22 9.36 23.85 -2.89
C VAL A 22 8.31 22.92 -3.49
N PRO A 23 7.90 23.08 -4.76
CA PRO A 23 6.90 22.22 -5.38
C PRO A 23 7.44 20.82 -5.67
N LEU A 24 6.62 19.80 -5.40
CA LEU A 24 6.85 18.43 -5.82
C LEU A 24 6.24 18.17 -7.20
N CYS A 25 6.92 17.37 -8.02
CA CYS A 25 6.44 16.95 -9.32
C CYS A 25 5.07 16.26 -9.24
N SER A 26 4.15 16.65 -10.12
CA SER A 26 2.76 16.16 -10.20
C SER A 26 2.50 15.16 -11.34
N TRP A 27 3.52 14.79 -12.13
CA TRP A 27 3.40 13.90 -13.30
C TRP A 27 2.66 12.58 -13.01
N GLN A 28 2.84 12.02 -11.80
CA GLN A 28 2.18 10.78 -11.40
C GLN A 28 0.64 10.90 -11.30
N TYR A 29 0.07 12.10 -11.13
CA TYR A 29 -1.39 12.29 -11.03
C TYR A 29 -2.12 12.10 -12.37
N GLU A 30 -1.48 12.47 -13.48
CA GLU A 30 -2.03 12.32 -14.83
C GLU A 30 -2.42 10.86 -15.12
N ARG A 31 -1.51 9.94 -14.78
CA ARG A 31 -1.67 8.50 -15.01
C ARG A 31 -2.59 7.79 -14.01
N MET A 32 -3.20 8.49 -13.06
CA MET A 32 -4.06 7.88 -12.04
C MET A 32 -5.33 7.26 -12.62
N PHE A 33 -5.98 7.95 -13.54
CA PHE A 33 -7.19 7.50 -14.21
C PHE A 33 -6.87 7.09 -15.65
N ASN A 34 -7.78 6.33 -16.27
CA ASN A 34 -7.71 5.93 -17.68
C ASN A 34 -6.45 5.12 -18.04
N THR A 35 -5.71 4.61 -17.06
CA THR A 35 -4.44 3.89 -17.27
C THR A 35 -4.63 2.40 -17.04
N THR A 36 -3.97 1.58 -17.85
CA THR A 36 -3.95 0.11 -17.70
C THR A 36 -2.61 -0.42 -18.19
N ARG A 37 -2.08 -1.40 -17.45
CA ARG A 37 -0.89 -2.17 -17.81
C ARG A 37 -1.28 -3.27 -18.78
N ILE A 38 -0.67 -3.28 -19.96
CA ILE A 38 -0.88 -4.30 -20.99
C ILE A 38 0.23 -5.34 -20.87
N PRO A 39 -0.10 -6.65 -20.75
CA PRO A 39 0.90 -7.70 -20.64
C PRO A 39 1.67 -7.88 -21.94
N GLY A 40 2.99 -8.06 -21.85
CA GLY A 40 3.87 -8.37 -22.98
C GLY A 40 4.63 -9.68 -22.76
N VAL A 41 5.12 -10.27 -23.84
CA VAL A 41 5.89 -11.54 -23.77
C VAL A 41 7.28 -11.31 -23.16
N GLU A 42 7.90 -10.15 -23.45
CA GLU A 42 9.21 -9.76 -22.93
C GLU A 42 9.12 -8.61 -21.91
N THR A 43 8.20 -7.66 -22.10
CA THR A 43 8.04 -6.49 -21.23
C THR A 43 6.60 -5.96 -21.33
N ASP A 44 6.00 -5.68 -20.18
CA ASP A 44 4.67 -5.06 -20.09
C ASP A 44 4.74 -3.56 -20.43
N SER A 45 3.66 -3.01 -21.01
CA SER A 45 3.58 -1.58 -21.32
C SER A 45 2.45 -0.90 -20.56
N LEU A 46 2.69 0.30 -20.03
CA LEU A 46 1.63 1.15 -19.51
C LEU A 46 0.95 1.90 -20.66
N ARG A 47 -0.37 1.76 -20.77
CA ARG A 47 -1.20 2.53 -21.69
C ARG A 47 -2.07 3.50 -20.91
N HIS A 48 -1.95 4.79 -21.22
CA HIS A 48 -2.86 5.83 -20.80
C HIS A 48 -3.82 6.17 -21.95
N TRP A 49 -5.03 6.63 -21.63
CA TRP A 49 -6.04 6.99 -22.60
C TRP A 49 -6.67 8.34 -22.26
N ASP A 50 -6.80 9.19 -23.26
CA ASP A 50 -7.58 10.43 -23.14
C ASP A 50 -9.09 10.13 -23.13
N ASP A 51 -9.90 11.05 -22.60
CA ASP A 51 -11.36 11.09 -22.78
C ASP A 51 -12.21 9.86 -22.36
N SER A 52 -11.75 9.02 -21.42
CA SER A 52 -12.61 7.94 -20.89
C SER A 52 -13.91 8.47 -20.26
N LYS A 53 -15.07 7.94 -20.68
CA LYS A 53 -16.40 8.40 -20.24
C LYS A 53 -17.19 7.35 -19.44
N HIS A 54 -16.54 6.25 -19.06
CA HIS A 54 -17.16 5.16 -18.31
C HIS A 54 -16.22 4.59 -17.23
N VAL A 55 -16.80 3.90 -16.26
CA VAL A 55 -16.10 2.93 -15.40
C VAL A 55 -16.56 1.52 -15.78
N VAL A 56 -15.79 0.50 -15.37
CA VAL A 56 -16.28 -0.88 -15.40
C VAL A 56 -16.54 -1.34 -13.98
N VAL A 57 -17.71 -1.95 -13.78
CA VAL A 57 -18.17 -2.53 -12.53
C VAL A 57 -18.20 -4.05 -12.67
N TYR A 58 -17.58 -4.75 -11.74
CA TYR A 58 -17.64 -6.20 -11.58
C TYR A 58 -18.60 -6.56 -10.44
N HIS A 59 -19.49 -7.52 -10.68
CA HIS A 59 -20.40 -8.05 -9.66
C HIS A 59 -20.79 -9.50 -9.97
N SER A 60 -20.70 -10.40 -8.99
CA SER A 60 -21.05 -11.84 -9.10
C SER A 60 -20.49 -12.53 -10.36
N GLY A 61 -19.21 -12.31 -10.68
CA GLY A 61 -18.57 -12.93 -11.85
C GLY A 61 -18.87 -12.27 -13.21
N ARG A 62 -19.48 -11.07 -13.23
CA ARG A 62 -19.98 -10.39 -14.44
C ARG A 62 -19.46 -8.97 -14.54
N TYR A 63 -19.28 -8.46 -15.75
CA TYR A 63 -18.70 -7.14 -16.02
C TYR A 63 -19.69 -6.20 -16.70
N PHE A 64 -19.79 -4.96 -16.22
CA PHE A 64 -20.75 -3.95 -16.70
C PHE A 64 -20.03 -2.63 -17.00
N LYS A 65 -20.30 -2.05 -18.17
CA LYS A 65 -19.88 -0.69 -18.54
C LYS A 65 -20.90 0.31 -18.00
N LEU A 66 -20.49 1.14 -17.05
CA LEU A 66 -21.31 2.21 -16.47
C LEU A 66 -20.80 3.57 -16.99
N PRO A 67 -21.57 4.26 -17.86
CA PRO A 67 -21.25 5.63 -18.29
C PRO A 67 -21.29 6.59 -17.09
N VAL A 68 -20.28 7.46 -16.98
CA VAL A 68 -20.21 8.47 -15.90
C VAL A 68 -20.43 9.90 -16.41
N TYR A 69 -20.69 10.06 -17.71
CA TYR A 69 -21.09 11.32 -18.33
C TYR A 69 -22.37 11.15 -19.16
N PHE A 70 -23.24 12.15 -19.10
CA PHE A 70 -24.44 12.29 -19.94
C PHE A 70 -24.44 13.68 -20.57
N LEU A 71 -24.55 13.77 -21.90
CA LEU A 71 -24.49 15.03 -22.67
C LEU A 71 -23.29 15.94 -22.29
N GLY A 72 -22.14 15.34 -21.99
CA GLY A 72 -20.92 16.06 -21.59
C GLY A 72 -20.86 16.49 -20.12
N GLN A 73 -21.95 16.36 -19.36
CA GLN A 73 -21.97 16.62 -17.92
C GLN A 73 -21.71 15.34 -17.12
N LEU A 74 -21.05 15.47 -15.96
CA LEU A 74 -20.83 14.37 -15.03
C LEU A 74 -22.16 14.04 -14.34
N ILE A 75 -22.55 12.76 -14.31
CA ILE A 75 -23.79 12.34 -13.63
C ILE A 75 -23.70 12.52 -12.11
N ARG A 76 -24.85 12.78 -11.48
CA ARG A 76 -25.02 13.01 -10.04
C ARG A 76 -24.96 11.69 -9.24
N PRO A 77 -24.72 11.75 -7.92
CA PRO A 77 -24.71 10.56 -7.05
C PRO A 77 -25.99 9.72 -7.13
N CYS A 78 -27.18 10.34 -7.18
CA CYS A 78 -28.47 9.64 -7.31
C CYS A 78 -28.61 8.84 -8.62
N GLU A 79 -28.05 9.36 -9.71
CA GLU A 79 -27.99 8.63 -10.98
C GLU A 79 -26.99 7.48 -10.94
N ILE A 80 -25.85 7.64 -10.28
CA ILE A 80 -24.87 6.54 -10.09
C ILE A 80 -25.53 5.44 -9.25
N GLN A 81 -26.20 5.81 -8.15
CA GLN A 81 -26.94 4.87 -7.29
C GLN A 81 -27.96 4.07 -8.11
N ALA A 82 -28.86 4.74 -8.83
CA ALA A 82 -29.88 4.07 -9.65
C ALA A 82 -29.30 3.19 -10.78
N GLN A 83 -28.05 3.41 -11.21
CA GLN A 83 -27.36 2.56 -12.18
C GLN A 83 -26.65 1.37 -11.51
N ILE A 84 -26.10 1.54 -10.30
CA ILE A 84 -25.54 0.45 -9.50
C ILE A 84 -26.65 -0.50 -9.01
N GLU A 85 -27.80 0.01 -8.59
CA GLU A 85 -28.97 -0.79 -8.23
C GLU A 85 -29.42 -1.71 -9.37
N LYS A 86 -29.42 -1.22 -10.62
CA LYS A 86 -29.70 -2.05 -11.82
C LYS A 86 -28.70 -3.19 -12.00
N ILE A 87 -27.43 -2.99 -11.63
CA ILE A 87 -26.38 -4.04 -11.67
C ILE A 87 -26.59 -5.06 -10.56
N LEU A 88 -26.91 -4.61 -9.33
CA LEU A 88 -27.19 -5.48 -8.18
C LEU A 88 -28.48 -6.30 -8.34
N LEU A 89 -29.48 -5.75 -9.05
CA LEU A 89 -30.75 -6.43 -9.35
C LEU A 89 -30.69 -7.33 -10.60
N ASP A 90 -29.60 -7.30 -11.37
CA ASP A 90 -29.41 -8.19 -12.52
C ASP A 90 -29.20 -9.64 -12.04
N LYS A 91 -30.11 -10.53 -12.43
CA LYS A 91 -30.09 -11.97 -12.08
C LYS A 91 -29.50 -12.86 -13.18
N SER A 92 -28.96 -12.29 -14.26
CA SER A 92 -28.38 -13.06 -15.36
C SER A 92 -27.09 -13.76 -14.93
N GLU A 93 -26.92 -15.03 -15.29
CA GLU A 93 -25.73 -15.82 -14.92
C GLU A 93 -24.47 -15.39 -15.70
N PRO A 94 -23.26 -15.56 -15.14
CA PRO A 94 -22.01 -15.37 -15.87
C PRO A 94 -21.90 -16.35 -17.05
N ALA A 95 -21.29 -15.91 -18.15
CA ALA A 95 -20.98 -16.81 -19.26
C ALA A 95 -19.89 -17.83 -18.85
N PHE A 96 -19.75 -18.91 -19.62
CA PHE A 96 -18.70 -19.92 -19.38
C PHE A 96 -17.32 -19.27 -19.26
N GLY A 97 -16.60 -19.54 -18.16
CA GLY A 97 -15.30 -18.93 -17.85
C GLY A 97 -15.31 -17.44 -17.45
N GLU A 98 -16.42 -16.70 -17.60
CA GLU A 98 -16.48 -15.25 -17.33
C GLU A 98 -16.12 -14.93 -15.87
N ALA A 99 -16.63 -15.72 -14.93
CA ALA A 99 -16.47 -15.51 -13.50
C ALA A 99 -15.01 -15.52 -13.05
N HIS A 100 -14.16 -16.34 -13.67
CA HIS A 100 -12.74 -16.45 -13.32
C HIS A 100 -11.81 -15.66 -14.25
N LEU A 101 -12.34 -15.00 -15.30
CA LEU A 101 -11.59 -14.34 -16.36
C LEU A 101 -10.43 -13.45 -15.87
N ALA A 102 -10.66 -12.63 -14.83
CA ALA A 102 -9.64 -11.71 -14.33
C ALA A 102 -8.47 -12.40 -13.58
N ALA A 103 -8.58 -13.70 -13.26
CA ALA A 103 -7.48 -14.50 -12.68
C ALA A 103 -6.24 -14.54 -13.56
N MET A 104 -6.37 -14.36 -14.88
CA MET A 104 -5.20 -14.20 -15.77
C MET A 104 -4.40 -12.93 -15.44
N THR A 105 -5.05 -11.83 -15.04
CA THR A 105 -4.35 -10.61 -14.60
C THR A 105 -3.63 -10.82 -13.26
N ALA A 106 -4.12 -11.76 -12.45
CA ALA A 106 -3.52 -12.18 -11.19
C ALA A 106 -2.37 -13.21 -11.35
N GLY A 107 -2.19 -13.78 -12.54
CA GLY A 107 -1.23 -14.85 -12.82
C GLY A 107 0.15 -14.37 -13.32
N GLU A 108 0.92 -15.32 -13.84
CA GLU A 108 2.18 -15.06 -14.53
C GLU A 108 1.96 -14.20 -15.81
N ARG A 109 2.89 -13.29 -16.09
CA ARG A 109 2.73 -12.29 -17.17
C ARG A 109 2.82 -12.90 -18.57
N VAL A 110 3.70 -13.88 -18.78
CA VAL A 110 3.93 -14.50 -20.09
C VAL A 110 2.73 -15.35 -20.56
N PRO A 111 2.12 -16.22 -19.73
CA PRO A 111 0.85 -16.86 -20.06
C PRO A 111 -0.27 -15.87 -20.38
N TRP A 112 -0.41 -14.81 -19.57
CA TRP A 112 -1.43 -13.78 -19.81
C TRP A 112 -1.21 -13.02 -21.13
N ALA A 113 0.03 -12.62 -21.44
CA ALA A 113 0.37 -11.97 -22.71
C ALA A 113 0.02 -12.86 -23.92
N LYS A 114 0.34 -14.15 -23.86
CA LYS A 114 0.02 -15.13 -24.92
C LYS A 114 -1.50 -15.34 -25.06
N ALA A 115 -2.23 -15.47 -23.95
CA ALA A 115 -3.68 -15.60 -23.95
C ALA A 115 -4.36 -14.35 -24.54
N ARG A 116 -3.92 -13.14 -24.13
CA ARG A 116 -4.40 -11.87 -24.69
C ARG A 116 -4.23 -11.78 -26.21
N GLN A 117 -3.07 -12.23 -26.72
CA GLN A 117 -2.82 -12.27 -28.18
C GLN A 117 -3.69 -13.30 -28.91
N LYS A 118 -3.86 -14.51 -28.35
CA LYS A 118 -4.60 -15.62 -28.99
C LYS A 118 -6.12 -15.41 -28.95
N PHE A 119 -6.69 -15.06 -27.81
CA PHE A 119 -8.15 -15.10 -27.57
C PHE A 119 -8.83 -13.71 -27.50
N PHE A 120 -8.07 -12.63 -27.28
CA PHE A 120 -8.61 -11.27 -27.08
C PHE A 120 -8.19 -10.26 -28.15
N SER A 121 -7.57 -10.72 -29.24
CA SER A 121 -7.10 -9.86 -30.34
C SER A 121 -8.17 -9.51 -31.38
N LYS A 122 -9.32 -10.19 -31.38
CA LYS A 122 -10.43 -10.04 -32.33
C LYS A 122 -11.79 -10.27 -31.67
N GLY A 123 -12.86 -9.95 -32.39
CA GLY A 123 -14.23 -10.30 -32.01
C GLY A 123 -14.77 -9.57 -30.77
N VAL A 124 -15.74 -10.20 -30.11
CA VAL A 124 -16.46 -9.65 -28.94
C VAL A 124 -15.51 -9.47 -27.75
N ASN A 125 -14.63 -10.45 -27.51
CA ASN A 125 -13.61 -10.41 -26.46
C ASN A 125 -12.73 -9.16 -26.52
N LYS A 126 -12.31 -8.75 -27.73
CA LYS A 126 -11.56 -7.51 -27.91
C LYS A 126 -12.37 -6.28 -27.47
N SER A 127 -13.62 -6.17 -27.91
CA SER A 127 -14.48 -5.01 -27.58
C SER A 127 -14.73 -4.89 -26.06
N SER A 128 -14.93 -6.02 -25.39
CA SER A 128 -15.08 -6.09 -23.93
C SER A 128 -13.77 -5.77 -23.21
N LEU A 129 -12.63 -6.31 -23.65
CA LEU A 129 -11.32 -6.01 -23.07
C LEU A 129 -10.91 -4.55 -23.29
N ASP A 130 -11.04 -4.01 -24.50
CA ASP A 130 -10.80 -2.60 -24.82
C ASP A 130 -11.67 -1.69 -23.92
N THR A 131 -12.91 -2.10 -23.61
CA THR A 131 -13.77 -1.37 -22.66
C THR A 131 -13.21 -1.36 -21.23
N ILE A 132 -12.61 -2.46 -20.75
CA ILE A 132 -11.93 -2.51 -19.44
C ILE A 132 -10.65 -1.67 -19.48
N GLU A 133 -9.80 -1.84 -20.49
CA GLU A 133 -8.53 -1.11 -20.65
C GLU A 133 -8.76 0.41 -20.74
N GLN A 134 -9.83 0.87 -21.42
CA GLN A 134 -10.18 2.28 -21.55
C GLN A 134 -10.96 2.85 -20.34
N ALA A 135 -11.46 2.04 -19.40
CA ALA A 135 -12.25 2.55 -18.27
C ALA A 135 -11.47 3.57 -17.42
N ALA A 136 -12.17 4.53 -16.82
CA ALA A 136 -11.53 5.54 -15.96
C ALA A 136 -10.86 4.92 -14.73
N PHE A 137 -11.52 3.93 -14.13
CA PHE A 137 -11.01 3.01 -13.10
C PHE A 137 -11.94 1.77 -13.07
N PHE A 138 -11.54 0.74 -12.34
CA PHE A 138 -12.34 -0.49 -12.15
C PHE A 138 -13.06 -0.45 -10.79
N VAL A 139 -14.23 -1.06 -10.69
CA VAL A 139 -15.03 -1.15 -9.46
C VAL A 139 -15.42 -2.60 -9.22
N THR A 140 -15.21 -3.11 -8.02
CA THR A 140 -15.62 -4.45 -7.57
C THR A 140 -16.70 -4.30 -6.51
N LEU A 141 -17.88 -4.86 -6.77
CA LEU A 141 -18.97 -5.02 -5.80
C LEU A 141 -18.92 -6.45 -5.26
N ASP A 142 -18.21 -6.64 -4.14
CA ASP A 142 -18.06 -7.94 -3.50
C ASP A 142 -19.30 -8.29 -2.66
N GLU A 143 -19.69 -9.56 -2.76
CA GLU A 143 -20.82 -10.13 -2.02
C GLU A 143 -20.41 -10.54 -0.60
N GLU A 144 -19.10 -10.66 -0.34
CA GLU A 144 -18.57 -10.89 1.00
C GLU A 144 -18.64 -9.64 1.87
N GLU A 145 -18.81 -9.88 3.17
CA GLU A 145 -18.74 -8.85 4.20
C GLU A 145 -17.36 -8.94 4.86
N ALA A 146 -16.59 -7.86 4.78
CA ALA A 146 -15.31 -7.74 5.47
C ALA A 146 -15.43 -6.62 6.51
N ASP A 147 -15.09 -6.88 7.77
CA ASP A 147 -15.25 -5.89 8.84
C ASP A 147 -14.01 -5.80 9.75
N TYR A 148 -14.01 -4.84 10.67
CA TYR A 148 -13.01 -4.71 11.73
C TYR A 148 -13.44 -5.42 13.01
N ASP A 149 -12.47 -5.89 13.79
CA ASP A 149 -12.71 -6.35 15.16
C ASP A 149 -13.03 -5.15 16.07
N THR A 150 -14.19 -5.20 16.73
CA THR A 150 -14.48 -4.35 17.89
C THR A 150 -13.66 -4.79 19.12
N ASP A 151 -13.34 -6.08 19.20
CA ASP A 151 -12.97 -6.75 20.46
C ASP A 151 -11.44 -6.96 20.61
N GLY A 152 -10.65 -6.44 19.66
CA GLY A 152 -9.19 -6.31 19.81
C GLY A 152 -8.33 -7.48 19.34
N ASP A 153 -8.90 -8.56 18.80
CA ASP A 153 -8.15 -9.73 18.31
C ASP A 153 -7.34 -9.46 17.02
N ASN A 154 -7.66 -8.38 16.29
CA ASN A 154 -7.05 -7.96 15.01
C ASN A 154 -7.15 -9.01 13.87
N THR A 155 -7.96 -10.05 14.03
CA THR A 155 -8.11 -11.15 13.06
C THR A 155 -9.01 -10.78 11.90
N MET A 156 -10.18 -10.16 12.12
CA MET A 156 -11.04 -9.67 11.03
C MET A 156 -10.40 -8.48 10.30
N VAL A 157 -9.74 -7.58 11.04
CA VAL A 157 -8.98 -6.45 10.46
C VAL A 157 -7.90 -6.94 9.48
N SER A 158 -7.27 -8.07 9.79
CA SER A 158 -6.26 -8.70 8.93
C SER A 158 -6.89 -9.40 7.72
N SER A 159 -8.01 -10.12 7.91
CA SER A 159 -8.78 -10.72 6.81
C SER A 159 -9.25 -9.68 5.78
N TYR A 160 -9.73 -8.52 6.25
CA TYR A 160 -10.11 -7.40 5.38
C TYR A 160 -8.92 -6.88 4.57
N ALA A 161 -7.74 -6.77 5.19
CA ALA A 161 -6.53 -6.34 4.51
C ALA A 161 -6.02 -7.40 3.51
N GLU A 162 -6.05 -8.70 3.83
CA GLU A 162 -5.76 -9.79 2.89
C GLU A 162 -6.71 -9.79 1.69
N SER A 163 -8.01 -9.61 1.95
CA SER A 163 -9.03 -9.46 0.92
C SER A 163 -8.75 -8.24 0.02
N LEU A 164 -8.33 -7.10 0.58
CA LEU A 164 -7.94 -5.94 -0.24
C LEU A 164 -6.66 -6.16 -1.07
N LEU A 165 -5.74 -7.02 -0.62
CA LEU A 165 -4.49 -7.32 -1.31
C LEU A 165 -4.68 -8.16 -2.57
N HIS A 166 -5.34 -9.32 -2.45
CA HIS A 166 -5.50 -10.29 -3.53
C HIS A 166 -6.95 -10.75 -3.77
N GLY A 167 -7.88 -10.45 -2.86
CA GLY A 167 -9.27 -10.88 -2.94
C GLY A 167 -9.41 -12.38 -3.18
N LYS A 168 -10.33 -12.72 -4.08
CA LYS A 168 -10.56 -14.07 -4.62
C LYS A 168 -9.67 -14.36 -5.84
N THR A 169 -8.84 -13.40 -6.23
CA THR A 169 -7.93 -13.35 -7.39
C THR A 169 -8.60 -13.24 -8.78
N TYR A 170 -9.93 -13.33 -8.85
CA TYR A 170 -10.72 -13.09 -10.07
C TYR A 170 -11.74 -11.94 -9.92
N ASP A 171 -11.88 -11.38 -8.72
CA ASP A 171 -12.79 -10.27 -8.38
C ASP A 171 -12.24 -8.89 -8.78
N ARG A 172 -11.00 -8.81 -9.26
CA ARG A 172 -10.23 -7.58 -9.48
C ARG A 172 -9.49 -7.63 -10.81
N TRP A 173 -9.38 -6.48 -11.46
CA TRP A 173 -8.54 -6.33 -12.65
C TRP A 173 -7.18 -5.74 -12.24
N PHE A 174 -6.21 -6.61 -11.91
CA PHE A 174 -4.91 -6.21 -11.34
C PHE A 174 -4.04 -5.37 -12.30
N ASP A 175 -4.34 -5.38 -13.60
CA ASP A 175 -3.70 -4.53 -14.60
C ASP A 175 -4.23 -3.08 -14.62
N LYS A 176 -5.37 -2.79 -13.97
CA LYS A 176 -5.93 -1.43 -13.92
C LYS A 176 -5.11 -0.56 -12.97
N SER A 177 -4.92 0.72 -13.28
CA SER A 177 -4.21 1.66 -12.40
C SER A 177 -4.67 1.60 -10.95
N PHE A 178 -5.98 1.56 -10.73
CA PHE A 178 -6.57 1.09 -9.49
C PHE A 178 -7.97 0.50 -9.69
N THR A 179 -8.34 -0.36 -8.74
CA THR A 179 -9.67 -0.92 -8.51
C THR A 179 -10.21 -0.37 -7.19
N LEU A 180 -11.43 0.18 -7.21
CA LEU A 180 -12.22 0.47 -6.01
C LEU A 180 -13.00 -0.79 -5.64
N VAL A 181 -12.86 -1.25 -4.40
CA VAL A 181 -13.62 -2.38 -3.87
C VAL A 181 -14.62 -1.91 -2.84
N VAL A 182 -15.86 -2.36 -3.01
CA VAL A 182 -17.00 -2.11 -2.12
C VAL A 182 -17.51 -3.46 -1.65
N TYR A 183 -17.54 -3.68 -0.34
CA TYR A 183 -18.04 -4.89 0.29
C TYR A 183 -19.52 -4.73 0.65
N LYS A 184 -20.23 -5.86 0.80
CA LYS A 184 -21.68 -5.89 1.05
C LYS A 184 -22.14 -5.11 2.30
N ASN A 185 -21.29 -5.00 3.31
CA ASN A 185 -21.52 -4.20 4.53
C ASN A 185 -21.15 -2.71 4.40
N GLY A 186 -20.84 -2.22 3.19
CA GLY A 186 -20.47 -0.84 2.90
C GLY A 186 -19.02 -0.46 3.26
N ARG A 187 -18.16 -1.42 3.61
CA ARG A 187 -16.71 -1.14 3.69
C ARG A 187 -16.13 -0.90 2.30
N ILE A 188 -15.15 0.00 2.23
CA ILE A 188 -14.50 0.37 0.98
C ILE A 188 -12.98 0.42 1.10
N GLY A 189 -12.32 -0.01 0.03
CA GLY A 189 -10.88 0.14 -0.13
C GLY A 189 -10.43 0.22 -1.58
N LEU A 190 -9.15 0.46 -1.78
CA LEU A 190 -8.48 0.48 -3.07
C LEU A 190 -7.50 -0.69 -3.20
N ASN A 191 -7.29 -1.14 -4.43
CA ASN A 191 -6.17 -1.97 -4.86
C ASN A 191 -5.53 -1.27 -6.08
N GLY A 192 -4.23 -0.98 -6.05
CA GLY A 192 -3.54 -0.18 -7.07
C GLY A 192 -2.34 -0.90 -7.68
N GLU A 193 -2.24 -0.86 -9.01
CA GLU A 193 -1.06 -1.29 -9.75
C GLU A 193 0.07 -0.26 -9.55
N HIS A 194 1.31 -0.69 -9.31
CA HIS A 194 2.37 0.19 -8.80
C HIS A 194 3.35 0.71 -9.87
N SER A 195 3.24 0.25 -11.13
CA SER A 195 4.15 0.70 -12.19
C SER A 195 3.92 2.17 -12.58
N TRP A 196 2.68 2.69 -12.49
CA TRP A 196 2.38 4.08 -12.88
C TRP A 196 2.70 5.13 -11.80
N ALA A 197 2.53 4.82 -10.51
CA ALA A 197 2.78 5.77 -9.41
C ALA A 197 3.12 5.11 -8.06
N ASP A 198 3.44 5.96 -7.08
CA ASP A 198 3.79 5.60 -5.70
C ASP A 198 2.63 5.87 -4.72
N ALA A 199 2.63 5.18 -3.57
CA ALA A 199 1.58 5.23 -2.54
C ALA A 199 1.03 6.63 -2.18
N PRO A 200 1.85 7.70 -2.04
CA PRO A 200 1.34 9.04 -1.68
C PRO A 200 0.30 9.59 -2.68
N ILE A 201 0.43 9.26 -3.97
CA ILE A 201 -0.45 9.75 -5.04
C ILE A 201 -1.87 9.22 -4.87
N ILE A 202 -2.01 7.93 -4.56
CA ILE A 202 -3.30 7.30 -4.21
C ILE A 202 -3.80 7.84 -2.86
N GLY A 203 -2.90 8.14 -1.92
CA GLY A 203 -3.23 8.76 -0.62
C GLY A 203 -3.97 10.09 -0.74
N HIS A 204 -3.56 10.93 -1.67
CA HIS A 204 -4.24 12.20 -1.97
C HIS A 204 -5.65 11.95 -2.53
N LEU A 205 -5.82 11.02 -3.49
CA LEU A 205 -7.14 10.63 -4.01
C LEU A 205 -8.07 10.13 -2.89
N TRP A 206 -7.53 9.35 -1.95
CA TRP A 206 -8.26 8.79 -0.83
C TRP A 206 -8.71 9.86 0.15
N GLU A 207 -7.80 10.71 0.63
CA GLU A 207 -8.12 11.85 1.50
C GLU A 207 -9.19 12.77 0.88
N HIS A 208 -9.04 13.12 -0.40
CA HIS A 208 -10.02 13.92 -1.12
C HIS A 208 -11.38 13.20 -1.22
N THR A 209 -11.39 11.88 -1.46
CA THR A 209 -12.66 11.12 -1.51
C THR A 209 -13.34 11.08 -0.14
N MET A 210 -12.60 10.86 0.95
CA MET A 210 -13.14 10.88 2.32
C MET A 210 -13.71 12.25 2.71
N TYR A 211 -13.05 13.34 2.31
CA TYR A 211 -13.56 14.69 2.56
C TYR A 211 -14.91 14.94 1.86
N TRP A 212 -15.04 14.57 0.59
CA TRP A 212 -16.28 14.78 -0.16
C TRP A 212 -17.40 13.83 0.27
N ASP A 213 -17.08 12.59 0.62
CA ASP A 213 -18.04 11.62 1.18
C ASP A 213 -18.62 12.13 2.53
N GLY A 214 -17.75 12.64 3.41
CA GLY A 214 -18.16 13.10 4.74
C GLY A 214 -18.84 14.48 4.81
N LYS A 215 -18.56 15.39 3.87
CA LYS A 215 -19.00 16.80 3.95
C LYS A 215 -19.59 17.39 2.67
N GLY A 216 -19.43 16.75 1.52
CA GLY A 216 -19.74 17.35 0.23
C GLY A 216 -20.83 16.64 -0.58
N ILE A 217 -20.99 15.33 -0.38
CA ILE A 217 -22.00 14.47 -1.01
C ILE A 217 -22.80 13.86 0.13
N GLY A 218 -23.90 14.52 0.51
CA GLY A 218 -24.73 14.05 1.61
C GLY A 218 -25.60 12.84 1.24
N TYR A 219 -26.02 12.12 2.27
CA TYR A 219 -27.02 11.07 2.23
C TYR A 219 -28.27 11.54 2.99
N GLY A 220 -29.45 11.08 2.56
CA GLY A 220 -30.72 11.30 3.27
C GLY A 220 -30.82 10.48 4.55
N GLU A 221 -31.89 10.71 5.33
CA GLU A 221 -32.21 9.91 6.52
C GLU A 221 -32.51 8.43 6.18
N ASP A 222 -32.97 8.20 4.94
CA ASP A 222 -33.18 6.90 4.32
C ASP A 222 -31.87 6.20 3.88
N LYS A 223 -30.72 6.86 4.06
CA LYS A 223 -29.37 6.46 3.61
C LYS A 223 -29.18 6.44 2.08
N ASN A 224 -30.15 6.93 1.30
CA ASN A 224 -29.96 7.12 -0.13
C ASN A 224 -29.14 8.40 -0.39
N THR A 225 -28.58 8.52 -1.59
CA THR A 225 -27.92 9.76 -2.01
C THR A 225 -28.95 10.89 -2.18
N LEU A 226 -28.57 12.12 -1.84
CA LEU A 226 -29.50 13.25 -1.90
C LEU A 226 -29.91 13.61 -3.34
N GLY A 227 -31.23 13.74 -3.55
CA GLY A 227 -31.86 14.19 -4.79
C GLY A 227 -32.40 13.05 -5.67
N GLU A 228 -33.29 13.38 -6.59
CA GLU A 228 -33.96 12.39 -7.45
C GLU A 228 -33.22 12.17 -8.78
N ALA A 229 -33.17 10.92 -9.23
CA ALA A 229 -32.55 10.51 -10.49
C ALA A 229 -33.46 10.82 -11.70
N SER A 230 -33.41 12.06 -12.19
CA SER A 230 -34.27 12.55 -13.27
C SER A 230 -33.71 12.42 -14.70
N LEU A 231 -32.47 11.97 -14.87
CA LEU A 231 -31.87 11.79 -16.21
C LEU A 231 -32.31 10.45 -16.86
N PRO A 232 -32.69 10.44 -18.16
CA PRO A 232 -33.11 9.25 -18.88
C PRO A 232 -31.90 8.38 -19.29
N LEU A 233 -31.19 7.86 -18.29
CA LEU A 233 -30.00 7.04 -18.49
C LEU A 233 -30.36 5.59 -18.84
N SER A 234 -29.88 5.13 -20.00
CA SER A 234 -29.88 3.71 -20.37
C SER A 234 -29.27 2.84 -19.25
N PRO A 235 -29.70 1.58 -19.09
CA PRO A 235 -29.06 0.65 -18.15
C PRO A 235 -27.58 0.41 -18.48
N PRO A 236 -26.76 -0.04 -17.52
CA PRO A 236 -25.34 -0.32 -17.77
C PRO A 236 -25.19 -1.48 -18.76
N LEU A 237 -24.25 -1.35 -19.70
CA LEU A 237 -24.06 -2.36 -20.74
C LEU A 237 -23.27 -3.53 -20.17
N ARG A 238 -23.90 -4.69 -19.99
CA ARG A 238 -23.20 -5.94 -19.68
C ARG A 238 -22.22 -6.28 -20.81
N LEU A 239 -20.96 -6.50 -20.45
CA LEU A 239 -19.94 -6.99 -21.37
C LEU A 239 -20.20 -8.46 -21.70
N LYS A 240 -19.87 -8.85 -22.93
CA LYS A 240 -20.03 -10.23 -23.41
C LYS A 240 -18.67 -10.84 -23.69
N TRP A 241 -18.55 -12.13 -23.48
CA TRP A 241 -17.32 -12.88 -23.66
C TRP A 241 -17.63 -14.19 -24.39
N ASP A 242 -16.67 -14.60 -25.22
CA ASP A 242 -16.69 -15.80 -26.04
C ASP A 242 -15.42 -16.58 -25.67
N ILE A 243 -15.53 -17.39 -24.62
CA ILE A 243 -14.40 -18.06 -23.96
C ILE A 243 -14.41 -19.53 -24.39
N SER A 244 -13.41 -19.93 -25.18
CA SER A 244 -13.20 -21.32 -25.56
C SER A 244 -12.68 -22.16 -24.40
N GLU A 245 -12.82 -23.48 -24.48
CA GLU A 245 -12.27 -24.43 -23.49
C GLU A 245 -10.76 -24.22 -23.28
N GLU A 246 -9.98 -24.06 -24.36
CA GLU A 246 -8.55 -23.74 -24.28
C GLU A 246 -8.25 -22.44 -23.50
N CYS A 247 -9.13 -21.44 -23.60
CA CYS A 247 -8.97 -20.19 -22.85
C CYS A 247 -9.35 -20.40 -21.37
N ASN A 248 -10.38 -21.21 -21.09
CA ASN A 248 -10.78 -21.57 -19.75
C ASN A 248 -9.70 -22.39 -19.02
N GLU A 249 -9.00 -23.30 -19.71
CA GLU A 249 -7.84 -24.01 -19.15
C GLU A 249 -6.73 -23.05 -18.69
N VAL A 250 -6.46 -21.98 -19.44
CA VAL A 250 -5.46 -20.96 -19.05
C VAL A 250 -5.94 -20.14 -17.85
N ILE A 251 -7.24 -19.83 -17.78
CA ILE A 251 -7.87 -19.15 -16.64
C ILE A 251 -7.74 -20.01 -15.37
N GLU A 252 -8.15 -21.28 -15.42
CA GLU A 252 -8.07 -22.23 -14.31
C GLU A 252 -6.62 -22.54 -13.91
N CYS A 253 -5.69 -22.62 -14.87
CA CYS A 253 -4.27 -22.76 -14.59
C CYS A 253 -3.72 -21.53 -13.83
N SER A 254 -4.12 -20.33 -14.24
CA SER A 254 -3.72 -19.08 -13.57
C SER A 254 -4.30 -19.00 -12.14
N TRP A 255 -5.55 -19.41 -11.96
CA TRP A 255 -6.22 -19.44 -10.66
C TRP A 255 -5.65 -20.49 -9.70
N SER A 256 -5.27 -21.67 -10.21
CA SER A 256 -4.63 -22.73 -9.40
C SER A 256 -3.22 -22.34 -8.91
N ARG A 257 -2.48 -21.56 -9.72
CA ARG A 257 -1.11 -21.08 -9.40
C ARG A 257 -1.07 -19.77 -8.62
N ARG A 258 -2.21 -19.26 -8.12
CA ARG A 258 -2.27 -17.97 -7.41
C ARG A 258 -1.34 -17.93 -6.19
N MET A 259 -0.49 -16.91 -6.12
CA MET A 259 0.31 -16.63 -4.92
C MET A 259 -0.61 -16.11 -3.80
N ARG A 260 -0.56 -16.76 -2.63
CA ARG A 260 -1.20 -16.27 -1.40
C ARG A 260 -0.14 -15.77 -0.42
N CYS A 261 -0.39 -14.65 0.24
CA CYS A 261 0.47 -14.11 1.30
C CYS A 261 -0.37 -13.72 2.51
N HIS A 262 0.19 -13.93 3.71
CA HIS A 262 -0.47 -13.57 4.96
C HIS A 262 -0.19 -12.10 5.22
N MET A 263 -1.23 -11.28 5.30
CA MET A 263 -1.09 -9.88 5.68
C MET A 263 -1.83 -9.60 6.98
N GLN A 264 -1.12 -8.99 7.92
CA GLN A 264 -1.69 -8.62 9.20
C GLN A 264 -1.71 -7.11 9.35
N LEU A 265 -2.83 -6.61 9.85
CA LEU A 265 -3.02 -5.20 10.14
C LEU A 265 -3.21 -4.98 11.64
N MET A 266 -2.34 -4.16 12.23
CA MET A 266 -2.43 -3.78 13.64
C MET A 266 -2.83 -2.32 13.78
N ALA A 267 -3.83 -2.05 14.62
CA ALA A 267 -4.12 -0.73 15.14
C ALA A 267 -3.47 -0.59 16.52
N PHE A 268 -2.31 0.07 16.62
CA PHE A 268 -1.70 0.32 17.92
C PHE A 268 -2.41 1.48 18.62
N LYS A 269 -3.17 1.16 19.68
CA LYS A 269 -4.11 2.09 20.36
C LYS A 269 -3.64 2.61 21.73
N HIS A 270 -2.56 2.07 22.34
CA HIS A 270 -2.15 2.51 23.69
C HIS A 270 -1.57 3.95 23.72
N TYR A 271 -1.18 4.47 22.55
CA TYR A 271 -0.82 5.86 22.29
C TYR A 271 -0.54 6.03 20.79
N GLY A 272 -0.33 7.28 20.38
CA GLY A 272 0.32 7.59 19.10
C GLY A 272 1.26 8.77 19.24
N LYS A 273 1.22 9.64 18.23
CA LYS A 273 2.11 10.80 18.06
C LYS A 273 2.28 11.70 19.28
N ASP A 274 1.36 11.74 20.23
CA ASP A 274 1.48 12.54 21.46
C ASP A 274 2.46 11.96 22.47
N VAL A 275 2.46 10.65 22.74
CA VAL A 275 3.49 10.04 23.62
C VAL A 275 4.86 10.14 22.96
N CYS A 276 4.90 9.98 21.64
CA CYS A 276 6.10 10.15 20.84
C CYS A 276 6.63 11.59 20.98
N LYS A 277 5.82 12.61 20.63
CA LYS A 277 6.12 14.04 20.80
C LYS A 277 6.52 14.42 22.22
N LYS A 278 5.89 13.82 23.24
CA LYS A 278 6.22 14.03 24.66
C LYS A 278 7.65 13.55 24.92
N CYS A 279 7.95 12.29 24.66
CA CYS A 279 9.32 11.75 24.73
C CYS A 279 10.27 12.32 23.64
N ARG A 280 9.75 13.25 22.83
CA ARG A 280 10.37 13.99 21.72
C ARG A 280 10.78 13.16 20.52
N ILE A 281 10.39 11.90 20.51
CA ILE A 281 10.58 10.94 19.44
C ILE A 281 9.50 11.18 18.38
N SER A 282 9.84 11.03 17.09
CA SER A 282 8.84 11.09 16.04
C SER A 282 7.85 9.95 16.24
N PRO A 283 6.57 10.10 15.87
CA PRO A 283 5.67 8.97 15.88
C PRO A 283 6.21 7.87 14.98
N ASN A 284 6.56 8.19 13.73
CA ASN A 284 7.13 7.22 12.78
C ASN A 284 8.32 6.46 13.34
N ALA A 285 9.27 7.14 13.99
CA ALA A 285 10.33 6.43 14.69
C ALA A 285 9.79 5.59 15.83
N TRP A 286 8.96 6.16 16.69
CA TRP A 286 8.44 5.46 17.85
C TRP A 286 7.72 4.18 17.50
N ILE A 287 6.93 4.15 16.43
CA ILE A 287 6.29 2.91 15.99
C ILE A 287 7.20 2.14 15.05
N GLN A 288 8.16 2.70 14.32
CA GLN A 288 9.20 1.83 13.76
C GLN A 288 9.97 1.08 14.87
N MET A 289 10.13 1.72 16.04
CA MET A 289 10.58 1.12 17.30
C MET A 289 9.58 0.15 17.89
N ALA A 290 8.33 0.15 17.44
CA ALA A 290 7.42 -0.95 17.68
C ALA A 290 8.05 -2.24 17.26
N LEU A 291 8.47 -2.26 15.99
CA LEU A 291 8.22 -3.35 15.08
C LEU A 291 8.99 -4.68 15.40
N GLN A 292 9.56 -4.86 16.63
CA GLN A 292 10.87 -5.49 16.92
C GLN A 292 11.18 -6.24 18.25
N MET A 293 10.30 -6.37 19.27
CA MET A 293 10.67 -7.10 20.53
C MET A 293 9.82 -8.35 20.94
N ALA A 294 8.69 -8.71 20.31
CA ALA A 294 8.04 -10.06 20.35
C ALA A 294 7.97 -11.06 19.12
N TYR A 295 8.57 -10.85 17.94
CA TYR A 295 9.09 -11.91 17.02
C TYR A 295 10.40 -12.45 17.58
N PHE A 296 11.20 -11.56 18.20
CA PHE A 296 12.15 -11.90 19.27
C PHE A 296 11.58 -12.81 20.37
N ARG A 297 10.28 -12.72 20.73
CA ARG A 297 9.68 -13.63 21.75
C ARG A 297 9.31 -15.01 21.21
N HIS A 298 9.43 -15.28 19.91
CA HIS A 298 8.66 -16.38 19.29
C HIS A 298 9.54 -17.44 18.61
N TYR A 299 10.79 -17.18 18.21
CA TYR A 299 11.73 -18.27 17.89
C TYR A 299 12.92 -18.30 18.85
N GLY A 300 12.88 -19.29 19.76
CA GLY A 300 14.09 -19.83 20.35
C GLY A 300 14.70 -20.87 19.42
N LYS A 301 16.03 -20.79 19.23
CA LYS A 301 16.97 -21.82 18.72
C LYS A 301 16.38 -22.93 17.82
N ASP A 302 16.55 -22.77 16.50
CA ASP A 302 17.37 -23.66 15.64
C ASP A 302 16.96 -23.55 14.17
N VAL A 303 17.93 -23.32 13.26
CA VAL A 303 17.70 -23.36 11.79
C VAL A 303 18.90 -23.96 11.05
N CYS A 304 18.64 -24.98 10.25
CA CYS A 304 19.62 -25.68 9.41
C CYS A 304 19.82 -25.01 8.04
N LYS A 305 20.99 -25.19 7.43
CA LYS A 305 21.37 -24.58 6.14
C LYS A 305 20.86 -25.37 4.94
N LYS A 306 19.82 -24.91 4.23
CA LYS A 306 19.61 -25.07 2.76
C LYS A 306 18.25 -24.52 2.31
N CYS A 307 18.25 -23.43 1.52
CA CYS A 307 17.21 -23.12 0.53
C CYS A 307 17.88 -22.54 -0.72
N ARG A 308 17.38 -22.88 -1.90
CA ARG A 308 17.78 -22.30 -3.21
C ARG A 308 16.76 -21.24 -3.61
N ILE A 309 17.19 -20.22 -4.35
CA ILE A 309 16.40 -19.05 -4.74
C ILE A 309 15.85 -19.24 -6.16
N SER A 310 14.60 -18.82 -6.40
CA SER A 310 14.01 -18.60 -7.73
C SER A 310 14.00 -17.11 -8.08
N PRO A 311 14.22 -16.67 -9.34
CA PRO A 311 14.32 -15.24 -9.66
C PRO A 311 13.00 -14.42 -9.70
N ASP A 312 11.83 -15.07 -9.73
CA ASP A 312 10.60 -14.47 -10.26
C ASP A 312 9.73 -13.68 -9.25
N ALA A 313 10.35 -12.89 -8.37
CA ALA A 313 9.68 -12.11 -7.33
C ALA A 313 9.50 -10.61 -7.66
N TRP A 314 8.92 -10.27 -8.83
CA TRP A 314 8.69 -8.87 -9.25
C TRP A 314 7.27 -8.55 -9.77
N ILE A 315 6.29 -9.41 -9.49
CA ILE A 315 4.91 -9.27 -9.98
C ILE A 315 3.96 -9.15 -8.78
N GLN A 316 3.12 -8.11 -8.80
CA GLN A 316 2.15 -7.70 -7.77
C GLN A 316 2.72 -7.11 -6.47
N MET A 317 3.29 -5.90 -6.60
CA MET A 317 3.21 -4.92 -5.52
C MET A 317 1.86 -4.20 -5.66
N ALA A 318 0.81 -4.68 -4.97
CA ALA A 318 -0.50 -4.05 -4.98
C ALA A 318 -0.62 -3.05 -3.83
N LEU A 319 -0.80 -1.77 -4.15
CA LEU A 319 -1.01 -0.70 -3.18
C LEU A 319 -2.45 -0.69 -2.69
N GLN A 320 -2.67 -0.93 -1.40
CA GLN A 320 -4.00 -0.85 -0.83
C GLN A 320 -4.27 0.50 -0.17
N MET A 321 -5.53 0.88 -0.05
CA MET A 321 -5.97 1.87 0.95
C MET A 321 -7.31 1.47 1.52
N ALA A 322 -7.43 1.45 2.84
CA ALA A 322 -8.63 0.99 3.52
C ALA A 322 -9.25 2.10 4.38
N TYR A 323 -10.58 2.19 4.35
CA TYR A 323 -11.34 3.05 5.26
C TYR A 323 -11.54 2.33 6.60
N PHE A 324 -11.20 3.00 7.70
CA PHE A 324 -11.41 2.51 9.06
C PHE A 324 -12.09 3.57 9.90
N ARG A 325 -13.19 3.18 10.55
CA ARG A 325 -13.82 4.02 11.58
C ARG A 325 -13.13 3.75 12.92
N LEU A 326 -12.05 4.47 13.19
CA LEU A 326 -11.35 4.38 14.47
C LEU A 326 -12.26 4.90 15.61
N MET A 327 -12.70 4.00 16.50
CA MET A 327 -13.14 4.42 17.83
C MET A 327 -11.93 4.99 18.57
N ALA A 328 -11.85 6.32 18.66
CA ALA A 328 -10.80 7.02 19.38
C ALA A 328 -10.90 6.73 20.88
N PHE A 329 -9.96 5.93 21.41
CA PHE A 329 -9.94 5.59 22.83
C PHE A 329 -9.46 6.81 23.64
N LYS A 330 -10.40 7.48 24.32
CA LYS A 330 -10.15 8.72 25.08
C LYS A 330 -9.52 8.43 26.45
N HIS A 331 -8.23 8.06 26.52
CA HIS A 331 -7.54 8.04 27.82
C HIS A 331 -6.08 8.55 27.79
N TYR A 332 -5.88 9.59 28.60
CA TYR A 332 -4.63 10.18 29.11
C TYR A 332 -3.67 10.93 28.18
N GLY A 333 -3.45 12.19 28.55
CA GLY A 333 -2.19 12.86 28.26
C GLY A 333 -2.11 14.33 28.70
N LYS A 334 -1.13 14.67 29.55
CA LYS A 334 -0.36 15.92 29.40
C LYS A 334 0.98 16.01 30.15
N ASP A 335 1.19 15.31 31.26
CA ASP A 335 2.10 15.87 32.29
C ASP A 335 3.57 15.40 32.35
N VAL A 336 4.00 14.37 31.60
CA VAL A 336 5.33 13.76 31.85
C VAL A 336 6.51 14.51 31.20
N CYS A 337 6.49 14.82 29.90
CA CYS A 337 7.75 15.08 29.18
C CYS A 337 7.93 16.53 28.66
N LYS A 338 8.66 17.38 29.40
CA LYS A 338 8.91 18.79 29.03
C LYS A 338 10.40 19.24 28.92
N LYS A 339 11.42 18.36 28.90
CA LYS A 339 12.84 18.78 29.14
C LYS A 339 13.99 18.52 28.11
N CYS A 340 13.83 18.10 26.84
CA CYS A 340 14.97 17.86 25.91
C CYS A 340 14.91 18.59 24.53
N HIS A 341 15.43 19.82 24.37
CA HIS A 341 15.22 20.70 23.19
C HIS A 341 15.76 20.18 21.83
N ILE A 342 14.92 19.57 20.96
CA ILE A 342 15.28 19.07 19.60
C ILE A 342 14.11 19.20 18.59
N SER A 343 14.42 19.38 17.29
CA SER A 343 13.50 19.62 16.16
C SER A 343 12.76 18.37 15.63
N PRO A 344 11.46 18.44 15.26
CA PRO A 344 10.60 17.26 15.03
C PRO A 344 10.84 16.49 13.71
N ASP A 345 11.40 17.11 12.68
CA ASP A 345 11.60 16.47 11.36
C ASP A 345 12.83 15.54 11.35
N ALA A 346 13.73 15.71 12.32
CA ALA A 346 14.95 14.90 12.48
C ALA A 346 14.73 13.53 13.09
N TRP A 347 13.56 13.31 13.66
CA TRP A 347 13.24 12.07 14.34
C TRP A 347 12.50 11.07 13.45
N ILE A 348 12.09 11.41 12.23
CA ILE A 348 11.04 10.67 11.50
C ILE A 348 11.46 9.28 11.00
N GLN A 349 12.75 9.03 10.92
CA GLN A 349 13.32 8.02 10.03
C GLN A 349 14.21 6.99 10.76
N ILE A 350 14.59 7.27 12.01
CA ILE A 350 15.24 6.31 12.91
C ILE A 350 14.46 6.32 14.21
N VAL A 351 13.89 5.20 14.64
CA VAL A 351 14.55 3.90 14.51
C VAL A 351 13.79 2.99 13.57
N LEU A 352 14.38 2.69 12.40
CA LEU A 352 14.19 1.42 11.70
C LEU A 352 14.95 0.32 12.42
N HIS A 353 14.44 0.18 13.62
CA HIS A 353 14.45 -0.90 14.55
C HIS A 353 14.21 -2.25 13.85
N LEU A 354 13.85 -2.35 12.55
CA LEU A 354 13.73 -3.61 11.81
C LEU A 354 15.00 -4.47 11.83
N GLN A 355 16.15 -3.85 12.10
CA GLN A 355 17.38 -4.52 12.50
C GLN A 355 17.24 -5.33 13.80
N MET A 356 16.55 -4.81 14.82
CA MET A 356 16.25 -5.46 16.10
C MET A 356 15.28 -6.64 15.99
N ALA A 357 14.25 -6.63 15.13
CA ALA A 357 13.48 -7.85 14.83
C ALA A 357 14.40 -8.95 14.34
N TYR A 358 15.11 -8.64 13.27
CA TYR A 358 15.81 -9.60 12.45
C TYR A 358 17.06 -10.12 13.16
N PHE A 359 17.77 -9.26 13.90
CA PHE A 359 18.89 -9.63 14.76
C PHE A 359 18.45 -10.55 15.91
N ARG A 360 17.27 -10.32 16.49
CA ARG A 360 16.73 -11.16 17.57
C ARG A 360 16.07 -12.48 17.11
N ASP A 361 15.90 -12.69 15.80
CA ASP A 361 15.25 -13.88 15.22
C ASP A 361 16.22 -14.77 14.42
N GLN A 362 17.11 -14.16 13.63
CA GLN A 362 18.10 -14.85 12.78
C GLN A 362 19.54 -14.74 13.32
N ASN A 363 19.76 -14.02 14.43
CA ASN A 363 21.07 -13.70 14.99
C ASN A 363 22.03 -13.03 13.98
N LYS A 364 21.46 -12.28 13.02
CA LYS A 364 22.11 -11.65 11.87
C LYS A 364 21.43 -10.32 11.55
N PHE A 365 22.09 -9.46 10.81
CA PHE A 365 21.47 -8.27 10.21
C PHE A 365 21.07 -8.57 8.76
N ALA A 366 19.99 -7.94 8.28
CA ALA A 366 19.56 -8.01 6.88
C ALA A 366 19.59 -6.62 6.24
N LEU A 367 19.81 -6.58 4.93
CA LEU A 367 19.57 -5.39 4.14
C LEU A 367 18.10 -4.98 4.23
N THR A 368 17.87 -3.71 4.55
CA THR A 368 16.55 -3.09 4.64
C THR A 368 16.42 -2.09 3.51
N TYR A 369 15.43 -2.30 2.65
CA TYR A 369 14.99 -1.33 1.65
C TYR A 369 13.95 -0.41 2.29
N GLU A 370 14.13 0.90 2.15
CA GLU A 370 13.11 1.90 2.44
C GLU A 370 12.93 2.85 1.25
N ALA A 371 11.67 3.12 0.87
CA ALA A 371 11.36 4.06 -0.20
C ALA A 371 11.47 5.52 0.26
N SER A 372 12.36 6.29 -0.35
CA SER A 372 12.41 7.76 -0.25
C SER A 372 11.89 8.40 -1.53
N MET A 373 11.05 9.43 -1.41
CA MET A 373 10.48 10.12 -2.59
C MET A 373 11.50 11.08 -3.22
N THR A 374 11.68 10.99 -4.54
CA THR A 374 12.56 11.89 -5.32
C THR A 374 11.78 12.93 -6.14
N ARG A 375 10.51 13.18 -5.79
CA ARG A 375 9.60 14.14 -6.46
C ARG A 375 10.06 15.61 -6.45
N LEU A 376 11.19 15.94 -5.81
CA LEU A 376 11.87 17.23 -6.00
C LEU A 376 12.41 17.39 -7.43
N PHE A 377 12.67 16.29 -8.13
CA PHE A 377 13.06 16.27 -9.53
C PHE A 377 11.85 16.04 -10.45
N ARG A 378 11.95 16.54 -11.68
CA ARG A 378 10.99 16.25 -12.74
C ARG A 378 10.88 14.73 -12.93
N GLU A 379 9.64 14.24 -12.97
CA GLU A 379 9.30 12.82 -13.14
C GLU A 379 9.89 11.88 -12.04
N GLY A 380 10.33 12.46 -10.92
CA GLY A 380 10.88 11.74 -9.77
C GLY A 380 9.89 10.73 -9.16
N ARG A 381 10.36 9.50 -8.99
CA ARG A 381 9.69 8.39 -8.29
C ARG A 381 10.32 8.21 -6.91
N THR A 382 11.22 7.22 -6.80
CA THR A 382 11.83 6.78 -5.55
C THR A 382 13.33 6.53 -5.65
N GLU A 383 14.01 6.69 -4.52
CA GLU A 383 15.37 6.20 -4.23
C GLU A 383 15.30 5.29 -2.99
N THR A 384 16.30 4.44 -2.79
CA THR A 384 16.42 3.53 -1.65
C THR A 384 17.21 4.16 -0.51
N VAL A 385 16.64 4.18 0.68
CA VAL A 385 17.39 4.41 1.92
C VAL A 385 17.78 3.05 2.51
N ARG A 386 19.07 2.87 2.73
CA ARG A 386 19.63 1.66 3.34
C ARG A 386 19.58 1.78 4.86
N SER A 387 18.45 1.42 5.45
CA SER A 387 18.20 1.61 6.89
C SER A 387 19.14 0.77 7.79
N CYS A 388 19.72 -0.29 7.23
CA CYS A 388 20.77 -1.12 7.83
C CYS A 388 22.13 -0.39 7.84
N THR A 389 22.41 0.37 8.90
CA THR A 389 23.68 1.11 9.09
C THR A 389 24.47 0.59 10.29
N MET A 390 25.79 0.82 10.33
CA MET A 390 26.63 0.40 11.47
C MET A 390 26.14 0.99 12.81
N ASP A 391 25.71 2.25 12.81
CA ASP A 391 25.14 2.90 14.00
C ASP A 391 23.85 2.22 14.46
N SER A 392 22.97 1.84 13.52
CA SER A 392 21.77 1.07 13.85
C SER A 392 22.11 -0.29 14.46
N CYS A 393 23.09 -1.03 13.91
CA CYS A 393 23.55 -2.30 14.44
C CYS A 393 24.16 -2.17 15.84
N ASN A 394 24.90 -1.09 16.10
CA ASN A 394 25.51 -0.81 17.41
C ASN A 394 24.48 -0.46 18.48
N PHE A 395 23.46 0.34 18.13
CA PHE A 395 22.33 0.60 19.03
C PHE A 395 21.55 -0.70 19.34
N VAL A 396 21.26 -1.53 18.34
CA VAL A 396 20.55 -2.82 18.55
C VAL A 396 21.34 -3.73 19.48
N ARG A 397 22.66 -3.89 19.30
CA ARG A 397 23.51 -4.67 20.20
C ARG A 397 23.46 -4.14 21.65
N ALA A 398 23.47 -2.82 21.84
CA ALA A 398 23.43 -2.20 23.17
C ALA A 398 22.07 -2.32 23.88
N MET A 399 21.00 -2.58 23.14
CA MET A 399 19.68 -2.91 23.71
C MET A 399 19.60 -4.34 24.24
N GLU A 400 20.28 -5.29 23.58
CA GLU A 400 20.37 -6.68 24.05
C GLU A 400 21.34 -6.85 25.23
N ASP A 401 22.38 -6.04 25.26
CA ASP A 401 23.44 -6.12 26.25
C ASP A 401 22.94 -5.67 27.63
N PRO A 402 22.85 -6.59 28.62
CA PRO A 402 22.40 -6.24 29.97
C PRO A 402 23.42 -5.39 30.74
N THR A 403 24.66 -5.26 30.24
CA THR A 403 25.70 -4.43 30.85
C THR A 403 25.60 -2.94 30.47
N LYS A 404 24.76 -2.58 29.49
CA LYS A 404 24.61 -1.20 29.01
C LYS A 404 23.56 -0.43 29.79
N THR A 405 23.91 0.80 30.15
CA THR A 405 22.99 1.73 30.80
C THR A 405 21.94 2.27 29.82
N ASN A 406 20.81 2.75 30.33
CA ASN A 406 19.83 3.45 29.49
C ASN A 406 20.40 4.74 28.87
N GLU A 407 21.35 5.40 29.54
CA GLU A 407 22.03 6.58 29.00
C GLU A 407 22.88 6.24 27.77
N ASP A 408 23.64 5.13 27.81
CA ASP A 408 24.40 4.62 26.65
C ASP A 408 23.48 4.25 25.48
N ARG A 409 22.37 3.56 25.78
CA ARG A 409 21.36 3.17 24.79
C ARG A 409 20.73 4.42 24.13
N ILE A 410 20.36 5.43 24.92
CA ILE A 410 19.84 6.72 24.42
C ILE A 410 20.89 7.48 23.60
N LYS A 411 22.18 7.40 23.94
CA LYS A 411 23.26 8.01 23.16
C LYS A 411 23.44 7.33 21.79
N LEU A 412 23.50 6.01 21.75
CA LEU A 412 23.62 5.24 20.51
C LEU A 412 22.39 5.39 19.61
N LEU A 413 21.20 5.42 20.21
CA LEU A 413 19.93 5.75 19.57
C LEU A 413 20.01 7.10 18.83
N ARG A 414 20.46 8.16 19.53
CA ARG A 414 20.60 9.51 18.94
C ARG A 414 21.61 9.52 17.80
N GLN A 415 22.73 8.80 17.92
CA GLN A 415 23.74 8.74 16.86
C GLN A 415 23.18 8.08 15.59
N ALA A 416 22.56 6.91 15.72
CA ALA A 416 21.86 6.26 14.61
C ALA A 416 20.82 7.22 13.99
N ALA A 417 20.12 8.00 14.82
CA ALA A 417 19.08 8.91 14.38
C ALA A 417 19.56 10.14 13.61
N VAL A 418 20.80 10.59 13.79
CA VAL A 418 21.39 11.60 12.92
C VAL A 418 21.82 10.96 11.58
N THR A 419 22.49 9.81 11.64
CA THR A 419 23.09 9.16 10.46
C THR A 419 22.07 8.88 9.36
N HIS A 420 20.97 8.19 9.66
CA HIS A 420 19.99 7.84 8.63
C HIS A 420 19.09 9.03 8.26
N GLN A 421 18.87 10.04 9.12
CA GLN A 421 18.14 11.24 8.70
C GLN A 421 18.90 11.99 7.59
N ASN A 422 20.23 12.05 7.73
CA ASN A 422 21.10 12.54 6.67
C ASN A 422 21.02 11.63 5.43
N SER A 423 21.01 10.30 5.59
CA SER A 423 20.79 9.38 4.46
C SER A 423 19.45 9.60 3.73
N TYR A 424 18.34 9.82 4.43
CA TYR A 424 17.02 10.07 3.81
C TYR A 424 16.98 11.43 3.10
N ARG A 425 17.53 12.48 3.72
CA ARG A 425 17.71 13.79 3.05
C ARG A 425 18.54 13.65 1.77
N ASN A 426 19.65 12.93 1.84
CA ASN A 426 20.54 12.67 0.70
C ASN A 426 19.80 11.93 -0.42
N CYS A 427 18.99 10.91 -0.08
CA CYS A 427 18.20 10.19 -1.08
C CYS A 427 17.10 11.06 -1.70
N MET A 428 16.38 11.87 -0.91
CA MET A 428 15.41 12.85 -1.42
C MET A 428 16.06 13.85 -2.40
N THR A 429 17.28 14.30 -2.12
CA THR A 429 18.04 15.24 -2.96
C THR A 429 18.83 14.54 -4.09
N GLY A 430 18.54 13.26 -4.39
CA GLY A 430 19.11 12.56 -5.54
C GLY A 430 20.58 12.14 -5.36
N THR A 431 21.10 12.18 -4.13
CA THR A 431 22.46 11.71 -3.77
C THR A 431 22.47 10.30 -3.16
N GLY A 432 21.39 9.54 -3.35
CA GLY A 432 21.37 8.10 -3.09
C GLY A 432 22.21 7.33 -4.11
N ILE A 433 22.53 6.07 -3.77
CA ILE A 433 23.48 5.26 -4.55
C ILE A 433 22.80 4.08 -5.27
N ASP A 434 21.63 3.63 -4.82
CA ASP A 434 21.01 2.40 -5.32
C ASP A 434 20.45 2.55 -6.73
N ARG A 435 19.76 3.65 -7.08
CA ARG A 435 19.38 3.90 -8.48
C ARG A 435 20.60 4.08 -9.38
N HIS A 436 21.66 4.74 -8.90
CA HIS A 436 22.91 4.90 -9.66
C HIS A 436 23.59 3.55 -9.95
N LEU A 437 23.72 2.67 -8.95
CA LEU A 437 24.26 1.32 -9.12
C LEU A 437 23.39 0.46 -10.06
N PHE A 438 22.07 0.63 -10.02
CA PHE A 438 21.16 -0.03 -10.96
C PHE A 438 21.38 0.47 -12.40
N THR A 439 21.56 1.78 -12.63
CA THR A 439 21.93 2.32 -13.95
C THR A 439 23.26 1.74 -14.44
N LEU A 440 24.28 1.67 -13.59
CA LEU A 440 25.58 1.06 -13.94
C LEU A 440 25.42 -0.42 -14.31
N TYR A 441 24.53 -1.16 -13.66
CA TYR A 441 24.20 -2.54 -14.00
C TYR A 441 23.48 -2.67 -15.35
N VAL A 442 22.49 -1.81 -15.63
CA VAL A 442 21.82 -1.77 -16.94
C VAL A 442 22.81 -1.45 -18.07
N VAL A 443 23.71 -0.50 -17.85
CA VAL A 443 24.79 -0.17 -18.80
C VAL A 443 25.77 -1.33 -18.97
N SER A 444 26.20 -1.99 -17.89
CA SER A 444 27.05 -3.19 -17.94
C SER A 444 26.39 -4.31 -18.75
N LYS A 445 25.08 -4.55 -18.59
CA LYS A 445 24.35 -5.53 -19.39
C LYS A 445 24.21 -5.13 -20.86
N TYR A 446 24.03 -3.84 -21.15
CA TYR A 446 24.00 -3.33 -22.52
C TYR A 446 25.35 -3.48 -23.24
N LEU A 447 26.45 -3.12 -22.55
CA LEU A 447 27.83 -3.25 -23.03
C LEU A 447 28.35 -4.70 -23.02
N LYS A 448 27.60 -5.63 -22.41
CA LYS A 448 27.97 -7.05 -22.20
C LYS A 448 29.25 -7.24 -21.36
N GLU A 449 29.56 -6.31 -20.48
CA GLU A 449 30.66 -6.39 -19.53
C GLU A 449 30.20 -7.03 -18.21
N ASP A 450 30.92 -8.03 -17.70
CA ASP A 450 30.62 -8.64 -16.40
C ASP A 450 31.44 -8.00 -15.27
N SER A 451 30.75 -7.25 -14.41
CA SER A 451 31.36 -6.62 -13.24
C SER A 451 31.11 -7.45 -11.99
N LYS A 452 32.18 -8.10 -11.49
CA LYS A 452 32.19 -8.84 -10.21
C LYS A 452 31.69 -7.99 -9.02
N PHE A 453 31.90 -6.67 -9.08
CA PHE A 453 31.37 -5.74 -8.06
C PHE A 453 29.85 -5.63 -8.14
N LEU A 454 29.29 -5.31 -9.32
CA LEU A 454 27.84 -5.18 -9.49
C LEU A 454 27.13 -6.51 -9.24
N GLY A 455 27.70 -7.62 -9.71
CA GLY A 455 27.21 -8.98 -9.42
C GLY A 455 27.14 -9.26 -7.92
N LYS A 456 28.15 -8.87 -7.13
CA LYS A 456 28.13 -9.02 -5.66
C LYS A 456 27.07 -8.12 -5.03
N VAL A 457 27.07 -6.82 -5.33
CA VAL A 457 26.20 -5.82 -4.68
C VAL A 457 24.71 -6.08 -4.95
N LEU A 458 24.35 -6.64 -6.11
CA LEU A 458 22.97 -6.99 -6.48
C LEU A 458 22.56 -8.42 -6.11
N SER A 459 23.49 -9.25 -5.61
CA SER A 459 23.21 -10.64 -5.23
C SER A 459 22.52 -10.79 -3.87
N GLU A 460 22.59 -9.78 -2.99
CA GLU A 460 21.96 -9.85 -1.67
C GLU A 460 20.50 -9.39 -1.75
N PRO A 461 19.52 -10.25 -1.43
CA PRO A 461 18.11 -9.90 -1.54
C PRO A 461 17.70 -8.90 -0.44
N TRP A 462 16.82 -7.97 -0.81
CA TRP A 462 16.08 -7.13 0.13
C TRP A 462 15.04 -7.98 0.87
N ARG A 463 15.51 -8.77 1.85
CA ARG A 463 14.66 -9.57 2.76
C ARG A 463 13.63 -8.74 3.51
N LEU A 464 13.79 -7.43 3.52
CA LEU A 464 12.91 -6.53 4.21
C LEU A 464 12.72 -5.27 3.38
N SER A 465 11.46 -4.92 3.18
CA SER A 465 11.01 -3.82 2.35
C SER A 465 10.02 -2.96 3.13
N THR A 466 10.27 -1.66 3.16
CA THR A 466 9.44 -0.70 3.90
C THR A 466 8.95 0.44 3.03
N SER A 467 7.76 0.93 3.38
CA SER A 467 7.24 2.19 2.85
C SER A 467 6.45 2.92 3.93
N GLN A 468 6.62 4.24 3.98
CA GLN A 468 5.80 5.11 4.79
C GLN A 468 4.73 5.76 3.91
N THR A 469 3.46 5.59 4.24
CA THR A 469 2.39 6.38 3.60
C THR A 469 2.20 7.68 4.38
N PRO A 470 2.43 8.87 3.78
CA PRO A 470 2.15 10.14 4.44
C PRO A 470 0.64 10.34 4.59
N HIS A 471 0.24 10.84 5.76
CA HIS A 471 -1.13 11.20 6.09
C HIS A 471 -1.23 12.71 6.26
N GLN A 472 -2.39 13.28 5.91
CA GLN A 472 -2.62 14.72 5.80
C GLN A 472 -1.76 15.36 4.69
N GLN A 473 -1.77 14.75 3.51
CA GLN A 473 -1.21 15.38 2.30
C GLN A 473 -2.05 16.57 1.82
N THR A 474 -3.32 16.63 2.25
CA THR A 474 -4.25 17.71 1.94
C THR A 474 -4.56 18.59 3.16
N ASN A 475 -4.74 19.89 2.92
CA ASN A 475 -5.26 20.84 3.91
C ASN A 475 -6.81 20.85 3.98
N LEU A 476 -7.48 19.86 3.36
CA LEU A 476 -8.94 19.81 3.25
C LEU A 476 -9.62 19.44 4.57
N LEU A 477 -8.98 18.58 5.38
CA LEU A 477 -9.52 18.09 6.65
C LEU A 477 -8.47 18.19 7.76
N ASP A 478 -8.83 18.82 8.88
CA ASP A 478 -8.03 18.72 10.12
C ASP A 478 -8.43 17.44 10.86
N LEU A 479 -7.65 16.38 10.64
CA LEU A 479 -7.85 15.05 11.23
C LEU A 479 -7.82 15.06 12.78
N ARG A 480 -7.35 16.13 13.42
CA ARG A 480 -7.45 16.32 14.88
C ARG A 480 -8.86 16.68 15.33
N LYS A 481 -9.62 17.41 14.50
CA LYS A 481 -11.02 17.76 14.75
C LYS A 481 -11.99 16.68 14.25
N HIS A 482 -11.52 15.86 13.31
CA HIS A 482 -12.29 14.84 12.60
C HIS A 482 -11.57 13.48 12.60
N PRO A 483 -11.34 12.86 13.78
CA PRO A 483 -10.65 11.56 13.88
C PRO A 483 -11.38 10.41 13.18
N GLU A 484 -12.67 10.58 12.87
CA GLU A 484 -13.52 9.59 12.19
C GLU A 484 -13.12 9.32 10.73
N TYR A 485 -12.33 10.19 10.08
CA TYR A 485 -11.84 10.01 8.70
C TYR A 485 -10.37 9.55 8.62
N ILE A 486 -9.77 9.11 9.74
CA ILE A 486 -8.40 8.59 9.74
C ILE A 486 -8.38 7.24 9.00
N SER A 487 -7.76 7.21 7.82
CA SER A 487 -7.53 5.97 7.08
C SER A 487 -6.41 5.14 7.73
N GLY A 488 -6.54 3.82 7.62
CA GLY A 488 -5.53 2.87 8.10
C GLY A 488 -4.29 2.77 7.22
N GLY A 489 -4.21 3.54 6.13
CA GLY A 489 -3.13 3.43 5.16
C GLY A 489 -3.25 2.17 4.29
N GLY A 490 -2.11 1.65 3.86
CA GLY A 490 -2.02 0.57 2.87
C GLY A 490 -0.86 -0.37 3.11
N GLY A 491 -1.03 -1.64 2.75
CA GLY A 491 0.03 -2.66 2.75
C GLY A 491 0.46 -3.08 1.34
N PHE A 492 1.53 -3.87 1.27
CA PHE A 492 2.09 -4.51 0.07
C PHE A 492 2.76 -5.84 0.46
N GLY A 493 2.94 -6.77 -0.49
CA GLY A 493 3.57 -8.08 -0.26
C GLY A 493 5.10 -8.05 -0.07
N PRO A 494 5.73 -9.11 0.46
CA PRO A 494 7.18 -9.15 0.65
C PRO A 494 7.94 -9.34 -0.68
N VAL A 495 9.04 -8.60 -0.84
CA VAL A 495 9.89 -8.65 -2.07
C VAL A 495 10.71 -9.95 -2.15
N ALA A 496 11.08 -10.56 -1.02
CA ALA A 496 11.79 -11.85 -0.97
C ALA A 496 10.89 -12.96 -0.42
N ASP A 497 11.13 -14.20 -0.84
CA ASP A 497 10.41 -15.39 -0.32
C ASP A 497 10.67 -15.63 1.17
N ASP A 498 11.88 -15.34 1.64
CA ASP A 498 12.31 -15.41 3.04
C ASP A 498 12.21 -14.06 3.77
N GLY A 499 11.31 -13.18 3.31
CA GLY A 499 11.27 -11.77 3.70
C GLY A 499 9.91 -11.21 4.14
N TYR A 500 9.93 -9.90 4.39
CA TYR A 500 8.83 -9.11 4.94
C TYR A 500 8.55 -7.84 4.12
N GLY A 501 7.27 -7.56 3.91
CA GLY A 501 6.77 -6.24 3.49
C GLY A 501 6.17 -5.53 4.70
N VAL A 502 6.60 -4.30 4.98
CA VAL A 502 6.15 -3.54 6.16
C VAL A 502 5.77 -2.12 5.76
N SER A 503 4.49 -1.79 5.89
CA SER A 503 3.96 -0.46 5.63
C SER A 503 3.35 0.16 6.88
N TYR A 504 3.44 1.48 7.00
CA TYR A 504 3.04 2.21 8.21
C TYR A 504 2.56 3.62 7.92
N ILE A 505 1.69 4.11 8.80
CA ILE A 505 1.08 5.43 8.71
C ILE A 505 0.88 6.05 10.09
N ILE A 506 1.23 7.34 10.25
CA ILE A 506 0.90 8.07 11.48
C ILE A 506 -0.56 8.50 11.45
N ALA A 507 -1.39 7.83 12.24
CA ALA A 507 -2.80 8.15 12.42
C ALA A 507 -2.99 9.30 13.44
N GLY A 508 -2.79 10.54 12.96
CA GLY A 508 -3.07 11.76 13.71
C GLY A 508 -2.16 11.95 14.92
N GLU A 509 -2.75 12.23 16.08
CA GLU A 509 -2.03 12.46 17.34
C GLU A 509 -1.97 11.23 18.27
N ASN A 510 -2.82 10.20 18.13
CA ASN A 510 -2.96 9.15 19.15
C ASN A 510 -3.08 7.69 18.67
N ALA A 511 -2.88 7.39 17.39
CA ALA A 511 -2.75 6.02 16.92
C ALA A 511 -1.69 5.89 15.82
N ILE A 512 -1.24 4.66 15.56
CA ILE A 512 -0.54 4.28 14.35
C ILE A 512 -1.01 2.90 13.88
N MET A 513 -1.01 2.74 12.57
CA MET A 513 -1.45 1.54 11.89
C MET A 513 -0.27 0.90 11.15
N PHE A 514 -0.22 -0.43 11.15
CA PHE A 514 0.78 -1.23 10.46
C PHE A 514 0.20 -2.30 9.59
N HIS A 515 0.74 -2.45 8.39
CA HIS A 515 0.47 -3.58 7.51
C HIS A 515 1.76 -4.39 7.39
N ILE A 516 1.71 -5.67 7.74
CA ILE A 516 2.86 -6.58 7.67
C ILE A 516 2.49 -7.80 6.85
N SER A 517 3.28 -8.08 5.83
CA SER A 517 3.10 -9.22 4.95
C SER A 517 4.28 -10.19 5.01
N SER A 518 3.97 -11.49 4.90
CA SER A 518 4.93 -12.58 4.70
C SER A 518 4.31 -13.67 3.81
N LYS A 519 5.13 -14.50 3.16
CA LYS A 519 4.63 -15.58 2.29
C LYS A 519 4.29 -16.83 3.11
N HIS A 520 3.18 -17.48 2.79
CA HIS A 520 2.81 -18.76 3.41
C HIS A 520 3.79 -19.91 3.11
N SER A 521 4.52 -19.81 2.00
CA SER A 521 5.52 -20.81 1.57
C SER A 521 6.76 -20.87 2.46
N CYS A 522 7.03 -19.86 3.28
CA CYS A 522 8.21 -19.79 4.12
C CYS A 522 7.86 -20.01 5.60
N ASN A 523 8.09 -21.23 6.09
CA ASN A 523 7.90 -21.62 7.49
C ASN A 523 8.68 -20.74 8.50
N HIS A 524 9.74 -20.05 8.04
CA HIS A 524 10.51 -19.14 8.88
C HIS A 524 9.88 -17.76 9.02
N THR A 525 8.97 -17.33 8.14
CA THR A 525 8.31 -16.02 8.22
C THR A 525 6.87 -16.13 8.72
N SER A 526 6.50 -15.29 9.68
CA SER A 526 5.11 -15.11 10.13
C SER A 526 4.83 -13.64 10.40
N SER A 527 3.80 -13.08 9.78
CA SER A 527 3.33 -11.71 10.05
C SER A 527 2.77 -11.61 11.48
N ARG A 528 2.08 -12.63 11.99
CA ARG A 528 1.58 -12.72 13.39
C ARG A 528 2.67 -12.66 14.44
N ARG A 529 3.77 -13.36 14.15
CA ARG A 529 4.99 -13.27 14.94
C ARG A 529 5.55 -11.85 14.91
N PHE A 530 5.74 -11.32 13.71
CA PHE A 530 6.21 -9.96 13.51
C PHE A 530 5.28 -8.95 14.19
N MET A 531 3.96 -9.06 14.15
CA MET A 531 3.05 -8.11 14.79
C MET A 531 3.14 -8.08 16.31
N LYS A 532 3.40 -9.23 16.95
CA LYS A 532 3.75 -9.20 18.37
C LYS A 532 5.14 -8.62 18.58
N ASN A 533 6.07 -8.81 17.62
CA ASN A 533 7.29 -8.00 17.53
C ASN A 533 7.00 -6.54 17.78
N ILE A 534 6.01 -6.10 17.03
CA ILE A 534 5.60 -4.74 16.85
C ILE A 534 4.99 -4.17 18.11
N GLU A 535 4.11 -4.88 18.76
CA GLU A 535 3.58 -4.37 20.01
C GLU A 535 4.64 -4.16 21.11
N LYS A 536 5.73 -4.94 21.10
CA LYS A 536 6.67 -4.97 22.23
C LYS A 536 7.72 -3.86 22.19
N ALA A 537 8.49 -3.62 21.10
CA ALA A 537 9.71 -2.78 21.24
C ALA A 537 9.38 -1.30 21.44
N LEU A 538 8.17 -0.93 21.01
CA LEU A 538 7.37 0.20 21.47
C LEU A 538 7.56 0.49 22.96
N LEU A 539 7.33 -0.56 23.75
CA LEU A 539 7.21 -0.54 25.20
C LEU A 539 8.59 -0.63 25.84
N ASP A 540 9.54 -1.40 25.29
CA ASP A 540 10.96 -1.37 25.71
C ASP A 540 11.54 0.04 25.57
N MET A 541 11.37 0.63 24.39
CA MET A 541 11.89 1.95 24.10
C MET A 541 11.18 3.05 24.88
N ARG A 542 9.87 2.94 25.09
CA ARG A 542 9.15 3.78 26.05
C ARG A 542 9.77 3.69 27.44
N ALA A 543 9.97 2.47 27.94
CA ALA A 543 10.49 2.21 29.29
C ALA A 543 11.92 2.74 29.51
N MET A 544 12.72 2.91 28.45
CA MET A 544 14.01 3.61 28.56
C MET A 544 13.86 5.08 28.98
N PHE A 545 12.82 5.77 28.53
CA PHE A 545 12.58 7.18 28.84
C PHE A 545 11.74 7.36 30.12
N ASP A 546 10.79 6.46 30.39
CA ASP A 546 9.96 6.51 31.61
C ASP A 546 10.79 6.33 32.90
N ASN A 547 12.00 5.73 32.82
CA ASN A 547 12.91 5.57 33.96
C ASN A 547 13.92 6.72 34.17
N THR A 548 14.00 7.69 33.25
CA THR A 548 14.92 8.85 33.39
C THR A 548 14.37 9.99 34.27
N ASP A 549 13.09 9.96 34.65
CA ASP A 549 12.44 11.00 35.46
C ASP A 549 12.61 10.85 36.99
N LYS A 550 13.57 10.02 37.45
CA LYS A 550 13.88 9.78 38.89
C LYS A 550 15.22 10.36 39.38
N LYS A 551 15.74 11.40 38.72
CA LYS A 551 16.87 12.22 39.20
C LYS A 551 16.62 13.70 38.96
#